data_AF-D2EEH9-F1
#
_entry.id   AF-D2EEH9-F1
#
_cell.length_a   1.000
_cell.length_b   1.000
_cell.length_c   1.000
_cell.angle_alpha   90.00
_cell.angle_beta   90.00
_cell.angle_gamma   90.00
#
_symmetry.space_group_name_H-M   'P 1'
#
loop_
_entity.id
_entity.type
_entity.pdbx_description
1 polymer ?
#
loop_
_entity_poly.entity_id
_entity_poly.type
_entity_poly.pdbx_seq_one_letter_code
_entity_poly.pdbx_strand_id
1 'polypeptide(L)'
;MLYMEEYEVIEHLKSNPKLAENKFLIVAINYKEPTYIKFLSDSDFKVGDKVMVDNSDVFLNQKKISQISEVKKANDIKIDTRYDIKYTGGYSMDGKKVYLDEHFPKNINVDGKTIDTIESIDRHHEVTEKWLIDDAYEYAYAHEIATKIEREYVESLGINWDDYCKEVNKNLHEVYASKAEKTPSDLDLAPYFYSKDEKALKEIRETKN
;
A
#
# COMPACT_ATOMS: atom_id res chain seq x y z
N MET A 1 25.59 11.09 -14.12
CA MET A 1 25.09 10.84 -12.74
C MET A 1 24.27 9.58 -12.83
N LEU A 2 24.68 8.48 -12.19
CA LEU A 2 23.84 7.28 -12.13
C LEU A 2 22.61 7.64 -11.29
N TYR A 3 21.42 7.49 -11.87
CA TYR A 3 20.18 7.78 -11.18
C TYR A 3 19.87 6.58 -10.29
N MET A 4 20.07 6.73 -8.99
CA MET A 4 19.70 5.72 -8.00
C MET A 4 18.36 6.10 -7.38
N GLU A 5 17.50 5.12 -7.20
CA GLU A 5 16.21 5.28 -6.55
C GLU A 5 16.39 5.16 -5.02
N GLU A 6 15.69 6.00 -4.27
CA GLU A 6 15.71 5.96 -2.80
C GLU A 6 14.55 5.09 -2.29
N TYR A 7 14.87 4.18 -1.36
CA TYR A 7 13.90 3.35 -0.66
C TYR A 7 14.04 3.58 0.84
N GLU A 8 12.91 3.60 1.54
CA GLU A 8 12.87 3.67 3.00
C GLU A 8 12.66 2.30 3.62
N VAL A 9 13.48 1.96 4.60
CA VAL A 9 13.32 0.75 5.40
C VAL A 9 12.06 0.85 6.24
N ILE A 10 11.18 -0.13 6.10
CA ILE A 10 9.94 -0.24 6.88
C ILE A 10 9.98 -1.39 7.89
N GLU A 11 10.80 -2.42 7.65
CA GLU A 11 11.01 -3.52 8.62
C GLU A 11 12.42 -4.11 8.51
N HIS A 12 12.92 -4.63 9.63
CA HIS A 12 14.16 -5.37 9.75
C HIS A 12 13.99 -6.60 10.65
N LEU A 13 14.00 -7.79 10.05
CA LEU A 13 13.86 -9.05 10.79
C LEU A 13 15.19 -9.77 10.88
N LYS A 14 15.58 -10.22 12.07
CA LYS A 14 16.76 -11.09 12.21
C LYS A 14 16.47 -12.42 11.51
N SER A 15 17.27 -12.76 10.51
CA SER A 15 17.12 -14.04 9.80
C SER A 15 17.34 -15.21 10.76
N ASN A 16 16.68 -16.35 10.47
CA ASN A 16 16.57 -17.49 11.39
C ASN A 16 17.92 -17.88 12.01
N PRO A 17 18.09 -17.78 13.35
CA PRO A 17 19.37 -18.03 14.02
C PRO A 17 19.88 -19.47 13.92
N LYS A 18 19.09 -20.40 13.35
CA LYS A 18 19.50 -21.80 13.08
C LYS A 18 20.14 -22.00 11.70
N LEU A 19 20.13 -20.99 10.83
CA LEU A 19 20.87 -20.97 9.57
C LEU A 19 22.09 -20.05 9.77
N ALA A 20 23.24 -20.45 9.26
CA ALA A 20 24.58 -19.99 9.67
C ALA A 20 24.94 -18.52 9.38
N GLU A 21 23.98 -17.62 9.16
CA GLU A 21 24.23 -16.24 8.79
C GLU A 21 23.54 -15.28 9.77
N ASN A 22 24.31 -14.48 10.50
CA ASN A 22 23.84 -13.35 11.31
C ASN A 22 23.34 -12.19 10.42
N LYS A 23 22.47 -12.49 9.45
CA LYS A 23 21.93 -11.50 8.51
C LYS A 23 20.56 -11.02 8.97
N PHE A 24 20.20 -9.84 8.49
CA PHE A 24 18.89 -9.23 8.64
C PHE A 24 18.17 -9.29 7.30
N LEU A 25 16.92 -9.73 7.31
CA LEU A 25 15.99 -9.51 6.21
C LEU A 25 15.49 -8.09 6.34
N ILE A 26 15.83 -7.25 5.37
CA ILE A 26 15.41 -5.86 5.31
C ILE A 26 14.29 -5.74 4.30
N VAL A 27 13.25 -5.02 4.70
CA VAL A 27 12.12 -4.65 3.86
C VAL A 27 12.12 -3.15 3.67
N ALA A 28 12.07 -2.70 2.42
CA ALA A 28 12.05 -1.28 2.11
C ALA A 28 11.05 -0.96 0.99
N ILE A 29 10.59 0.29 0.95
CA ILE A 29 9.62 0.78 -0.02
C ILE A 29 10.03 2.13 -0.61
N ASN A 30 9.81 2.32 -1.91
CA ASN A 30 9.89 3.62 -2.56
C ASN A 30 8.47 4.17 -2.68
N TYR A 31 8.18 5.33 -2.09
CA TYR A 31 6.83 5.91 -2.09
C TYR A 31 6.47 6.67 -3.37
N LYS A 32 7.42 7.08 -4.21
CA LYS A 32 7.11 7.89 -5.42
C LYS A 32 6.42 7.06 -6.49
N GLU A 33 6.91 5.84 -6.63
CA GLU A 33 6.38 4.79 -7.48
C GLU A 33 6.38 3.53 -6.61
N PRO A 34 5.29 3.28 -5.85
CA PRO A 34 5.22 2.25 -4.84
C PRO A 34 5.86 0.94 -5.31
N THR A 35 7.04 0.68 -4.75
CA THR A 35 7.86 -0.49 -5.07
C THR A 35 8.40 -1.03 -3.77
N TYR A 36 7.97 -2.24 -3.45
CA TYR A 36 8.36 -2.97 -2.26
C TYR A 36 9.51 -3.91 -2.59
N ILE A 37 10.57 -3.89 -1.78
CA ILE A 37 11.75 -4.72 -1.97
C ILE A 37 12.12 -5.45 -0.68
N LYS A 38 12.68 -6.65 -0.84
CA LYS A 38 13.38 -7.35 0.24
C LYS A 38 14.83 -7.63 -0.14
N PHE A 39 15.73 -7.51 0.82
CA PHE A 39 17.13 -7.93 0.66
C PHE A 39 17.72 -8.40 1.98
N LEU A 40 18.76 -9.23 1.93
CA LEU A 40 19.52 -9.62 3.11
C LEU A 40 20.66 -8.64 3.35
N SER A 41 20.90 -8.25 4.59
CA SER A 41 22.05 -7.41 4.96
C SER A 41 22.81 -7.96 6.16
N ASP A 42 24.12 -7.74 6.18
CA ASP A 42 24.94 -7.96 7.38
C ASP A 42 24.75 -6.83 8.40
N SER A 43 24.18 -5.69 7.98
CA SER A 43 23.87 -4.55 8.84
C SER A 43 22.44 -4.61 9.35
N ASP A 44 22.25 -4.23 10.61
CA ASP A 44 20.95 -3.99 11.20
C ASP A 44 20.47 -2.58 10.85
N PHE A 45 19.42 -2.47 10.05
CA PHE A 45 18.79 -1.19 9.71
C PHE A 45 17.72 -0.84 10.74
N LYS A 46 17.33 0.43 10.78
CA LYS A 46 16.16 0.90 11.53
C LYS A 46 15.08 1.35 10.57
N VAL A 47 13.83 1.25 11.02
CA VAL A 47 12.69 1.84 10.33
C VAL A 47 12.96 3.33 10.10
N GLY A 48 12.79 3.80 8.87
CA GLY A 48 13.12 5.16 8.45
C GLY A 48 14.50 5.32 7.82
N ASP A 49 15.40 4.35 7.96
CA ASP A 49 16.69 4.40 7.26
C ASP A 49 16.48 4.39 5.74
N LYS A 50 17.38 5.06 5.02
CA LYS A 50 17.33 5.14 3.56
C LYS A 50 18.41 4.27 2.92
N VAL A 51 18.02 3.56 1.87
CA VAL A 51 18.95 2.84 0.99
C VAL A 51 18.76 3.30 -0.45
N MET A 52 19.84 3.26 -1.21
CA MET A 52 19.81 3.59 -2.63
C MET A 52 19.81 2.30 -3.45
N VAL A 53 19.02 2.25 -4.51
CA VAL A 53 18.93 1.10 -5.41
C VAL A 53 19.30 1.52 -6.82
N ASP A 54 20.16 0.72 -7.45
CA ASP A 54 20.46 0.79 -8.88
C ASP A 54 20.21 -0.60 -9.47
N ASN A 55 19.17 -0.72 -10.29
CA ASN A 55 18.67 -2.00 -10.79
C ASN A 55 18.35 -2.99 -9.66
N SER A 56 19.18 -4.02 -9.47
CA SER A 56 19.04 -5.01 -8.40
C SER A 56 19.99 -4.77 -7.23
N ASP A 57 20.92 -3.82 -7.34
CA ASP A 57 21.98 -3.62 -6.37
C ASP A 57 21.55 -2.59 -5.32
N VAL A 58 21.75 -2.93 -4.04
CA VAL A 58 21.41 -2.07 -2.90
C VAL A 58 22.68 -1.43 -2.37
N PHE A 59 22.63 -0.12 -2.14
CA PHE A 59 23.74 0.71 -1.72
C PHE A 59 23.43 1.46 -0.42
N LEU A 60 24.44 1.59 0.43
CA LEU A 60 24.46 2.47 1.59
C LEU A 60 25.73 3.32 1.49
N ASN A 61 25.59 4.65 1.58
CA ASN A 61 26.71 5.60 1.44
C ASN A 61 27.56 5.34 0.17
N GLN A 62 26.90 5.12 -0.97
CA GLN A 62 27.50 4.82 -2.28
C GLN A 62 28.27 3.49 -2.37
N LYS A 63 28.27 2.66 -1.32
CA LYS A 63 28.87 1.33 -1.33
C LYS A 63 27.77 0.27 -1.52
N LYS A 64 27.96 -0.64 -2.48
CA LYS A 64 27.08 -1.80 -2.63
C LYS A 64 27.16 -2.68 -1.38
N ILE A 65 26.00 -2.97 -0.78
CA ILE A 65 25.87 -3.77 0.43
C ILE A 65 25.11 -5.07 0.20
N SER A 66 24.25 -5.14 -0.82
CA SER A 66 23.43 -6.31 -1.09
C SER A 66 22.85 -6.30 -2.51
N GLN A 67 22.01 -7.29 -2.79
CA GLN A 67 21.14 -7.35 -3.95
C GLN A 67 19.70 -7.63 -3.51
N ILE A 68 18.75 -7.08 -4.25
CA ILE A 68 17.32 -7.32 -4.06
C ILE A 68 17.04 -8.81 -4.29
N SER A 69 16.36 -9.43 -3.33
CA SER A 69 15.90 -10.82 -3.36
C SER A 69 14.44 -10.96 -3.78
N GLU A 70 13.63 -9.92 -3.56
CA GLU A 70 12.21 -9.88 -3.92
C GLU A 70 11.83 -8.45 -4.28
N VAL A 71 11.00 -8.29 -5.31
CA VAL A 71 10.45 -7.00 -5.74
C VAL A 71 8.96 -7.15 -6.06
N LYS A 72 8.14 -6.23 -5.56
CA LYS A 72 6.73 -6.06 -5.94
C LYS A 72 6.54 -4.61 -6.37
N LYS A 73 5.87 -4.36 -7.50
CA LYS A 73 5.64 -3.01 -8.05
C LYS A 73 4.16 -2.74 -8.20
N ALA A 74 3.70 -1.56 -7.80
CA ALA A 74 2.28 -1.22 -7.92
C ALA A 74 1.83 -1.18 -9.39
N ASN A 75 2.75 -0.89 -10.32
CA ASN A 75 2.48 -0.91 -11.76
C ASN A 75 2.24 -2.30 -12.35
N ASP A 76 2.55 -3.37 -11.62
CA ASP A 76 2.22 -4.74 -12.02
C ASP A 76 0.80 -5.14 -11.56
N ILE A 77 0.15 -4.33 -10.72
CA ILE A 77 -1.17 -4.61 -10.14
C ILE A 77 -2.26 -4.04 -11.03
N LYS A 78 -3.31 -4.84 -11.27
CA LYS A 78 -4.45 -4.40 -12.07
C LYS A 78 -5.42 -3.58 -11.21
N ILE A 79 -5.80 -2.41 -11.72
CA ILE A 79 -6.87 -1.58 -11.15
C ILE A 79 -8.20 -1.93 -11.80
N ASP A 80 -9.26 -2.06 -11.01
CA ASP A 80 -10.63 -2.33 -11.49
C ASP A 80 -11.66 -1.45 -10.76
N THR A 81 -12.27 -0.51 -11.48
CA THR A 81 -13.17 0.52 -10.92
C THR A 81 -14.64 0.29 -11.24
N ARG A 82 -15.09 -0.97 -11.30
CA ARG A 82 -16.42 -1.37 -11.81
C ARG A 82 -17.30 -2.08 -10.78
N TYR A 83 -16.95 -1.95 -9.50
CA TYR A 83 -17.60 -2.65 -8.41
C TYR A 83 -17.84 -1.70 -7.24
N ASP A 84 -18.79 -2.07 -6.40
CA ASP A 84 -19.08 -1.41 -5.13
C ASP A 84 -18.16 -1.94 -4.04
N ILE A 85 -17.41 -1.03 -3.43
CA ILE A 85 -16.47 -1.26 -2.35
C ILE A 85 -16.83 -0.36 -1.18
N LYS A 86 -17.34 -0.95 -0.10
CA LYS A 86 -17.88 -0.20 1.04
C LYS A 86 -16.88 0.78 1.66
N TYR A 87 -15.58 0.47 1.62
CA TYR A 87 -14.52 1.30 2.18
C TYR A 87 -13.78 2.14 1.14
N THR A 88 -14.42 2.44 0.00
CA THR A 88 -13.83 3.14 -1.15
C THR A 88 -12.76 2.33 -1.88
N GLY A 89 -11.76 1.82 -1.16
CA GLY A 89 -10.69 0.99 -1.68
C GLY A 89 -10.79 -0.45 -1.19
N GLY A 90 -10.13 -1.35 -1.90
CA GLY A 90 -9.91 -2.72 -1.45
C GLY A 90 -9.05 -3.52 -2.41
N TYR A 91 -8.68 -4.74 -2.02
CA TYR A 91 -7.85 -5.63 -2.83
C TYR A 91 -8.44 -7.03 -2.94
N SER A 92 -8.06 -7.70 -4.02
CA SER A 92 -8.34 -9.12 -4.23
C SER A 92 -7.54 -10.00 -3.25
N MET A 93 -8.09 -11.17 -2.91
CA MET A 93 -7.44 -12.13 -2.01
C MET A 93 -6.03 -12.55 -2.47
N ASP A 94 -5.79 -12.63 -3.79
CA ASP A 94 -4.48 -13.00 -4.36
C ASP A 94 -3.54 -11.80 -4.61
N GLY A 95 -3.98 -10.60 -4.27
CA GLY A 95 -3.20 -9.36 -4.37
C GLY A 95 -2.91 -8.89 -5.79
N LYS A 96 -3.49 -9.50 -6.83
CA LYS A 96 -3.22 -9.11 -8.24
C LYS A 96 -4.12 -8.00 -8.76
N LYS A 97 -5.18 -7.68 -8.02
CA LYS A 97 -6.08 -6.58 -8.31
C LYS A 97 -6.34 -5.73 -7.07
N VAL A 98 -6.47 -4.44 -7.30
CA VAL A 98 -7.04 -3.45 -6.39
C VAL A 98 -8.30 -2.86 -7.01
N TYR A 99 -9.20 -2.41 -6.15
CA TYR A 99 -10.53 -1.96 -6.47
C TYR A 99 -10.76 -0.58 -5.89
N LEU A 100 -10.98 0.40 -6.76
CA LEU A 100 -11.61 1.67 -6.38
C LEU A 100 -13.12 1.54 -6.63
N ASP A 101 -13.93 1.89 -5.64
CA ASP A 101 -15.38 1.92 -5.74
C ASP A 101 -15.82 2.72 -6.98
N GLU A 102 -16.77 2.18 -7.75
CA GLU A 102 -17.20 2.78 -9.01
C GLU A 102 -17.90 4.14 -8.86
N HIS A 103 -18.41 4.43 -7.67
CA HIS A 103 -19.07 5.67 -7.31
C HIS A 103 -18.13 6.68 -6.64
N PHE A 104 -16.93 6.26 -6.24
CA PHE A 104 -15.93 7.17 -5.70
C PHE A 104 -15.29 8.01 -6.83
N PRO A 105 -15.07 9.33 -6.64
CA PRO A 105 -14.48 10.15 -7.69
C PRO A 105 -13.06 9.70 -8.00
N LYS A 106 -12.77 9.46 -9.30
CA LYS A 106 -11.41 9.19 -9.80
C LYS A 106 -10.46 10.38 -9.64
N ASN A 107 -11.05 11.56 -9.53
CA ASN A 107 -10.34 12.81 -9.30
C ASN A 107 -11.08 13.59 -8.22
N ILE A 108 -10.36 14.03 -7.21
CA ILE A 108 -10.86 14.98 -6.21
C ILE A 108 -10.08 16.29 -6.31
N ASN A 109 -10.69 17.39 -5.86
CA ASN A 109 -10.04 18.69 -5.83
C ASN A 109 -9.81 19.12 -4.38
N VAL A 110 -8.54 19.32 -4.03
CA VAL A 110 -8.10 19.74 -2.69
C VAL A 110 -7.17 20.93 -2.86
N ASP A 111 -7.47 22.05 -2.21
CA ASP A 111 -6.67 23.29 -2.30
C ASP A 111 -6.39 23.76 -3.74
N GLY A 112 -7.37 23.58 -4.64
CA GLY A 112 -7.25 23.96 -6.05
C GLY A 112 -6.33 23.05 -6.88
N LYS A 113 -5.89 21.92 -6.33
CA LYS A 113 -5.14 20.88 -7.02
C LYS A 113 -6.03 19.66 -7.24
N THR A 114 -5.90 19.06 -8.41
CA THR A 114 -6.57 17.80 -8.74
C THR A 114 -5.68 16.64 -8.35
N ILE A 115 -6.24 15.69 -7.61
CA ILE A 115 -5.58 14.46 -7.16
C ILE A 115 -6.22 13.29 -7.86
N ASP A 116 -5.41 12.42 -8.45
CA ASP A 116 -5.85 11.11 -8.94
C ASP A 116 -5.99 10.15 -7.74
N THR A 117 -7.21 9.67 -7.53
CA THR A 117 -7.53 8.78 -6.40
C THR A 117 -7.12 7.33 -6.67
N ILE A 118 -6.92 6.95 -7.94
CA ILE A 118 -6.28 5.68 -8.28
C ILE A 118 -4.82 5.70 -7.83
N GLU A 119 -4.14 6.83 -8.01
CA GLU A 119 -2.76 6.93 -7.53
C GLU A 119 -2.72 6.93 -6.00
N SER A 120 -3.45 7.82 -5.33
CA SER A 120 -3.38 7.92 -3.86
C SER A 120 -3.96 6.70 -3.12
N ILE A 121 -5.19 6.26 -3.44
CA ILE A 121 -5.85 5.18 -2.71
C ILE A 121 -5.38 3.83 -3.23
N ASP A 122 -5.59 3.51 -4.51
CA ASP A 122 -5.31 2.16 -5.00
C ASP A 122 -3.80 1.84 -4.99
N ARG A 123 -2.95 2.70 -5.57
CA ARG A 123 -1.52 2.38 -5.73
C ARG A 123 -0.67 2.62 -4.49
N HIS A 124 -0.93 3.69 -3.75
CA HIS A 124 -0.09 4.03 -2.60
C HIS A 124 -0.62 3.39 -1.30
N HIS A 125 -1.95 3.34 -1.10
CA HIS A 125 -2.55 2.72 0.09
C HIS A 125 -2.81 1.23 -0.10
N GLU A 126 -3.78 0.83 -0.94
CA GLU A 126 -4.30 -0.55 -1.02
C GLU A 126 -3.22 -1.58 -1.40
N VAL A 127 -2.38 -1.26 -2.40
CA VAL A 127 -1.29 -2.14 -2.82
C VAL A 127 -0.28 -2.36 -1.69
N THR A 128 0.12 -1.29 -0.99
CA THR A 128 1.10 -1.37 0.10
C THR A 128 0.55 -2.19 1.27
N GLU A 129 -0.70 -1.94 1.66
CA GLU A 129 -1.38 -2.70 2.72
C GLU A 129 -1.40 -4.19 2.37
N LYS A 130 -1.82 -4.53 1.14
CA LYS A 130 -1.90 -5.92 0.69
C LYS A 130 -0.53 -6.61 0.69
N TRP A 131 0.53 -5.95 0.24
CA TRP A 131 1.87 -6.55 0.25
C TRP A 131 2.35 -6.93 1.65
N LEU A 132 2.05 -6.10 2.64
CA LEU A 132 2.38 -6.37 4.04
C LEU A 132 1.47 -7.46 4.61
N ILE A 133 0.17 -7.47 4.33
CA ILE A 133 -0.70 -8.57 4.72
C ILE A 133 -0.24 -9.91 4.16
N ASP A 134 0.17 -9.95 2.88
CA ASP A 134 0.68 -11.17 2.24
C ASP A 134 1.99 -11.68 2.85
N ASP A 135 2.77 -10.78 3.44
CA ASP A 135 3.98 -11.12 4.21
C ASP A 135 3.69 -11.40 5.69
N ALA A 136 2.41 -11.59 6.04
CA ALA A 136 1.90 -11.93 7.36
C ALA A 136 2.13 -10.86 8.44
N TYR A 137 2.23 -9.59 8.05
CA TYR A 137 2.15 -8.49 9.01
C TYR A 137 0.73 -8.33 9.54
N GLU A 138 0.61 -7.87 10.78
CA GLU A 138 -0.69 -7.54 11.37
C GLU A 138 -1.38 -6.41 10.61
N TYR A 139 -2.70 -6.51 10.42
CA TYR A 139 -3.48 -5.54 9.64
C TYR A 139 -3.31 -4.10 10.10
N ALA A 140 -3.33 -3.85 11.41
CA ALA A 140 -3.16 -2.50 11.96
C ALA A 140 -1.82 -1.86 11.55
N TYR A 141 -0.76 -2.66 11.53
CA TYR A 141 0.58 -2.20 11.16
C TYR A 141 0.69 -2.01 9.64
N ALA A 142 0.17 -2.96 8.85
CA ALA A 142 0.10 -2.82 7.40
C ALA A 142 -0.65 -1.54 6.97
N HIS A 143 -1.78 -1.27 7.62
CA HIS A 143 -2.58 -0.07 7.40
C HIS A 143 -1.82 1.22 7.75
N GLU A 144 -1.11 1.25 8.90
CA GLU A 144 -0.32 2.41 9.31
C GLU A 144 0.77 2.77 8.29
N ILE A 145 1.48 1.75 7.78
CA ILE A 145 2.49 1.96 6.73
C ILE A 145 1.85 2.41 5.42
N ALA A 146 0.73 1.79 5.01
CA ALA A 146 0.01 2.17 3.80
C ALA A 146 -0.45 3.64 3.85
N THR A 147 -1.06 4.06 4.96
CA THR A 147 -1.47 5.46 5.19
C THR A 147 -0.28 6.42 5.14
N LYS A 148 0.88 6.02 5.68
CA LYS A 148 2.09 6.84 5.57
C LYS A 148 2.52 7.02 4.11
N ILE A 149 2.50 5.96 3.31
CA ILE A 149 2.93 6.01 1.89
C ILE A 149 1.95 6.85 1.05
N GLU A 150 0.65 6.70 1.28
CA GLU A 150 -0.38 7.59 0.71
C GLU A 150 -0.13 9.05 1.10
N ARG A 151 0.15 9.31 2.38
CA ARG A 151 0.45 10.65 2.87
C ARG A 151 1.68 11.25 2.21
N GLU A 152 2.76 10.50 2.09
CA GLU A 152 3.99 10.99 1.43
C GLU A 152 3.73 11.34 -0.04
N TYR A 153 2.92 10.55 -0.74
CA TYR A 153 2.49 10.88 -2.09
C TYR A 153 1.69 12.18 -2.14
N VAL A 154 0.62 12.30 -1.33
CA VAL A 154 -0.25 13.49 -1.30
C VAL A 154 0.54 14.75 -0.92
N GLU A 155 1.38 14.67 0.11
CA GLU A 155 2.21 15.80 0.55
C GLU A 155 3.28 16.16 -0.50
N SER A 156 3.78 15.19 -1.29
CA SER A 156 4.70 15.46 -2.40
C SER A 156 4.07 16.29 -3.53
N LEU A 157 2.75 16.22 -3.69
CA LEU A 157 1.98 17.10 -4.59
C LEU A 157 1.80 18.51 -4.00
N GLY A 158 2.30 18.75 -2.79
CA GLY A 158 2.15 19.99 -2.04
C GLY A 158 0.74 20.22 -1.53
N ILE A 159 0.05 19.15 -1.14
CA ILE A 159 -1.32 19.16 -0.61
C ILE A 159 -1.27 18.87 0.88
N ASN A 160 -2.07 19.57 1.67
CA ASN A 160 -2.16 19.30 3.10
C ASN A 160 -2.90 17.96 3.35
N TRP A 161 -2.28 17.08 4.15
CA TRP A 161 -2.83 15.77 4.47
C TRP A 161 -4.23 15.82 5.11
N ASP A 162 -4.48 16.78 6.01
CA ASP A 162 -5.76 16.87 6.71
C ASP A 162 -6.88 17.32 5.77
N ASP A 163 -6.58 18.21 4.83
CA ASP A 163 -7.55 18.68 3.83
C ASP A 163 -7.84 17.59 2.79
N TYR A 164 -6.83 16.79 2.42
CA TYR A 164 -7.02 15.56 1.66
C TYR A 164 -7.94 14.58 2.39
N CYS A 165 -7.64 14.27 3.66
CA CYS A 165 -8.44 13.36 4.48
C CYS A 165 -9.89 13.84 4.59
N LYS A 166 -10.14 15.15 4.73
CA LYS A 166 -11.52 15.69 4.78
C LYS A 166 -12.28 15.40 3.50
N GLU A 167 -11.67 15.64 2.33
CA GLU A 167 -12.33 15.40 1.05
C GLU A 167 -12.51 13.89 0.78
N VAL A 168 -11.51 13.05 1.09
CA VAL A 168 -11.65 11.59 1.00
C VAL A 168 -12.76 11.09 1.93
N ASN A 169 -12.78 11.50 3.21
CA ASN A 169 -13.78 11.05 4.19
C ASN A 169 -15.21 11.46 3.79
N LYS A 170 -15.38 12.66 3.21
CA LYS A 170 -16.67 13.10 2.68
C LYS A 170 -17.18 12.14 1.61
N ASN A 171 -16.36 11.80 0.61
CA ASN A 171 -16.74 10.88 -0.46
C ASN A 171 -16.88 9.43 0.06
N LEU A 172 -16.04 9.00 1.00
CA LEU A 172 -16.15 7.70 1.68
C LEU A 172 -17.49 7.57 2.41
N HIS A 173 -17.96 8.62 3.09
CA HIS A 173 -19.26 8.59 3.74
C HIS A 173 -20.42 8.43 2.75
N GLU A 174 -20.33 9.04 1.57
CA GLU A 174 -21.32 8.88 0.50
C GLU A 174 -21.34 7.44 -0.04
N VAL A 175 -20.17 6.88 -0.35
CA VAL A 175 -20.01 5.48 -0.78
C VAL A 175 -20.50 4.51 0.31
N TYR A 176 -20.09 4.69 1.56
CA TYR A 176 -20.47 3.78 2.64
C TYR A 176 -21.98 3.82 2.95
N ALA A 177 -22.63 4.98 2.76
CA ALA A 177 -24.07 5.13 2.96
C ALA A 177 -24.90 4.44 1.86
N SER A 178 -24.37 4.29 0.65
CA SER A 178 -25.03 3.57 -0.44
C SER A 178 -25.07 2.06 -0.14
N LYS A 179 -26.08 1.37 -0.65
CA LYS A 179 -26.15 -0.10 -0.56
C LYS A 179 -25.32 -0.68 -1.69
N ALA A 180 -24.39 -1.58 -1.39
CA ALA A 180 -23.66 -2.30 -2.43
C ALA A 180 -24.64 -3.17 -3.25
N GLU A 181 -24.52 -3.13 -4.57
CA GLU A 181 -25.28 -3.93 -5.53
C GLU A 181 -24.39 -4.97 -6.22
N LYS A 182 -23.10 -4.67 -6.35
CA LYS A 182 -22.15 -5.49 -7.10
C LYS A 182 -20.75 -5.44 -6.49
N THR A 183 -20.42 -6.41 -5.66
CA THR A 183 -19.09 -6.52 -5.02
C THR A 183 -18.24 -7.61 -5.70
N PRO A 184 -16.90 -7.46 -5.82
CA PRO A 184 -16.06 -8.49 -6.43
C PRO A 184 -16.10 -9.79 -5.60
N SER A 185 -16.29 -10.93 -6.26
CA SER A 185 -16.26 -12.25 -5.64
C SER A 185 -14.95 -12.53 -4.88
N ASP A 186 -13.83 -12.03 -5.41
CA ASP A 186 -12.48 -12.20 -4.88
C ASP A 186 -12.02 -11.08 -3.94
N LEU A 187 -12.89 -10.14 -3.55
CA LEU A 187 -12.56 -9.10 -2.56
C LEU A 187 -12.10 -9.73 -1.24
N ASP A 188 -10.93 -9.32 -0.76
CA ASP A 188 -10.41 -9.68 0.56
C ASP A 188 -11.22 -8.98 1.64
N LEU A 189 -11.63 -9.75 2.65
CA LEU A 189 -12.52 -9.26 3.70
C LEU A 189 -11.79 -8.97 5.03
N ALA A 190 -10.46 -9.12 5.08
CA ALA A 190 -9.67 -8.85 6.26
C ALA A 190 -9.93 -7.46 6.88
N PRO A 191 -10.01 -6.35 6.11
CA PRO A 191 -10.33 -5.02 6.67
C PRO A 191 -11.64 -4.98 7.45
N TYR A 192 -12.69 -5.60 6.89
CA TYR A 192 -14.04 -5.61 7.47
C TYR A 192 -14.15 -6.50 8.71
N PHE A 193 -13.41 -7.61 8.73
CA PHE A 193 -13.33 -8.45 9.92
C PHE A 193 -12.57 -7.76 11.05
N TYR A 194 -11.49 -7.04 10.72
CA TYR A 194 -10.72 -6.28 11.70
C TYR A 194 -11.56 -5.15 12.33
N SER A 195 -12.30 -4.39 11.51
CA SER A 195 -13.18 -3.31 11.97
C SER A 195 -14.48 -3.80 12.63
N LYS A 196 -14.82 -5.09 12.51
CA LYS A 196 -16.06 -5.72 12.98
C LYS A 196 -17.32 -5.11 12.34
N ASP A 197 -17.23 -4.77 11.06
CA ASP A 197 -18.34 -4.15 10.32
C ASP A 197 -19.31 -5.21 9.76
N GLU A 198 -20.15 -5.73 10.66
CA GLU A 198 -21.15 -6.74 10.32
C GLU A 198 -22.15 -6.28 9.25
N LYS A 199 -22.42 -4.97 9.16
CA LYS A 199 -23.33 -4.42 8.15
C LYS A 199 -22.70 -4.52 6.77
N ALA A 200 -21.48 -4.02 6.60
CA ALA A 200 -20.76 -4.12 5.33
C ALA A 200 -20.54 -5.59 4.93
N LEU A 201 -20.13 -6.44 5.87
CA LEU A 201 -19.95 -7.88 5.62
C LEU A 201 -21.23 -8.56 5.13
N LYS A 202 -22.38 -8.20 5.69
CA LYS A 202 -23.68 -8.73 5.23
C LYS A 202 -23.98 -8.28 3.80
N GLU A 203 -23.88 -6.98 3.50
CA GLU A 203 -24.14 -6.44 2.17
C GLU A 203 -23.22 -7.09 1.12
N ILE A 204 -21.91 -7.14 1.39
CA ILE A 204 -20.92 -7.75 0.49
C ILE A 204 -21.28 -9.21 0.19
N ARG A 205 -21.66 -10.01 1.20
CA ARG A 205 -22.04 -11.42 0.99
C ARG A 205 -23.29 -11.59 0.13
N GLU A 206 -24.22 -10.65 0.18
CA GLU A 206 -25.45 -10.66 -0.63
C GLU A 206 -25.18 -10.27 -2.10
N THR A 207 -24.09 -9.56 -2.38
CA THR A 207 -23.82 -8.93 -3.70
C THR A 207 -22.52 -9.36 -4.38
N LYS A 208 -21.82 -10.36 -3.82
CA LYS A 208 -20.64 -10.96 -4.45
C LYS A 208 -20.97 -11.51 -5.83
N ASN A 209 -20.25 -11.04 -6.85
CA ASN A 209 -20.40 -11.42 -8.26
C ASN A 209 -19.07 -11.79 -8.93
#